data_AF-A0A662VT93-F1
#
_entry.id   AF-A0A662VT93-F1
#
_cell.length_a   1.000
_cell.length_b   1.000
_cell.length_c   1.000
_cell.angle_alpha   90.00
_cell.angle_beta   90.00
_cell.angle_gamma   90.00
#
_symmetry.space_group_name_H-M   'P 1'
#
loop_
_entity.id
_entity.type
_entity.pdbx_description
1 polymer ?
#
loop_
_entity_poly.entity_id
_entity_poly.type
_entity_poly.pdbx_seq_one_letter_code
_entity_poly.pdbx_strand_id
1 'polypeptide(L)'
;MQIGWELGRRLEKLREFLADEIKRTKDEAKAKRNRAGAKIESSASGVVIVQTDMELNSGELVGAFRYSNDPEPIGFVVRKFERFGKKYYVINTKSIDYTGSRDILEICKVDFLYSLEKRLEAISDEMQDFKVIEGFEIIDSRSFVEGVSEYKLENKLPLDEFQKMALESSFQLERGEMLLVVGPPGTGKTQFITEAGRILGKTRKTLVVSQIHQAVDNVFERLADFEEGYNENIDYAIRVGHISKVSKHAKKFSPENRHLDDISEDLPFDGMIDR
;
A
#
# COMPACT_ATOMS: atom_id res chain seq x y z
N MET A 1 32.04 5.79 -8.17
CA MET A 1 32.75 4.98 -7.15
C MET A 1 32.44 5.39 -5.70
N GLN A 2 32.63 6.67 -5.28
CA GLN A 2 32.44 7.07 -3.87
C GLN A 2 30.96 7.10 -3.39
N ILE A 3 30.01 7.38 -4.29
CA ILE A 3 28.57 7.43 -3.98
C ILE A 3 27.99 6.02 -3.70
N GLY A 4 28.33 5.03 -4.54
CA GLY A 4 27.86 3.65 -4.36
C GLY A 4 28.31 3.04 -3.03
N TRP A 5 29.56 3.30 -2.62
CA TRP A 5 30.09 2.84 -1.34
C TRP A 5 29.38 3.48 -0.13
N GLU A 6 29.15 4.80 -0.15
CA GLU A 6 28.44 5.49 0.93
C GLU A 6 26.95 5.07 0.99
N LEU A 7 26.30 4.84 -0.15
CA LEU A 7 24.94 4.34 -0.19
C LEU A 7 24.84 2.91 0.35
N GLY A 8 25.73 2.01 -0.06
CA GLY A 8 25.80 0.65 0.48
C GLY A 8 25.97 0.64 1.99
N ARG A 9 26.85 1.50 2.53
CA ARG A 9 27.03 1.67 3.98
C ARG A 9 25.76 2.16 4.68
N ARG A 10 24.98 3.06 4.06
CA ARG A 10 23.72 3.56 4.61
C ARG A 10 22.62 2.50 4.59
N LEU A 11 22.54 1.72 3.52
CA LEU A 11 21.59 0.62 3.41
C LEU A 11 21.90 -0.48 4.43
N GLU A 12 23.17 -0.82 4.64
CA GLU A 12 23.57 -1.77 5.70
C GLU A 12 23.15 -1.28 7.09
N LYS A 13 23.41 0.00 7.41
CA LYS A 13 22.96 0.59 8.68
C LYS A 13 21.44 0.57 8.83
N LEU A 14 20.71 0.83 7.74
CA LEU A 14 19.24 0.76 7.75
C LEU A 14 18.76 -0.68 7.98
N ARG A 15 19.42 -1.67 7.36
CA ARG A 15 19.16 -3.10 7.52
C ARG A 15 19.31 -3.53 8.98
N GLU A 16 20.42 -3.17 9.61
CA GLU A 16 20.68 -3.43 11.03
C GLU A 16 19.61 -2.80 11.93
N PHE A 17 19.30 -1.51 11.70
CA PHE A 17 18.27 -0.80 12.46
C PHE A 17 16.89 -1.47 12.34
N LEU A 18 16.48 -1.86 11.13
CA LEU A 18 15.22 -2.55 10.92
C LEU A 18 15.18 -3.92 11.61
N ALA A 19 16.28 -4.67 11.59
CA ALA A 19 16.38 -5.96 12.27
C ALA A 19 16.19 -5.82 13.80
N ASP A 20 16.82 -4.80 14.40
CA ASP A 20 16.65 -4.50 15.83
C ASP A 20 15.21 -4.07 16.16
N GLU A 21 14.60 -3.23 15.34
CA GLU A 21 13.21 -2.78 15.53
C GLU A 21 12.21 -3.94 15.36
N ILE A 22 12.44 -4.87 14.43
CA ILE A 22 11.65 -6.10 14.27
C ILE A 22 11.73 -6.93 15.56
N LYS A 23 12.94 -7.14 16.09
CA LYS A 23 13.13 -7.90 17.33
C LYS A 23 12.37 -7.28 18.49
N ARG A 24 12.49 -5.96 18.67
CA ARG A 24 11.75 -5.22 19.69
C ARG A 24 10.23 -5.35 19.50
N THR A 25 9.74 -5.19 18.29
CA THR A 25 8.31 -5.28 17.98
C THR A 25 7.77 -6.69 18.21
N LYS A 26 8.55 -7.74 17.93
CA LYS A 26 8.21 -9.13 18.27
C LYS A 26 8.09 -9.33 19.77
N ASP A 27 9.02 -8.80 20.55
CA ASP A 27 8.97 -8.90 22.02
C ASP A 27 7.76 -8.14 22.60
N GLU A 28 7.41 -6.99 22.02
CA GLU A 28 6.18 -6.26 22.38
C GLU A 28 4.91 -7.04 21.99
N ALA A 29 4.86 -7.66 20.82
CA ALA A 29 3.75 -8.51 20.40
C ALA A 29 3.62 -9.77 21.29
N LYS A 30 4.73 -10.25 21.86
CA LYS A 30 4.74 -11.37 22.80
C LYS A 30 4.20 -11.01 24.19
N ALA A 31 4.19 -9.74 24.55
CA ALA A 31 3.69 -9.31 25.85
C ALA A 31 2.19 -9.63 25.98
N LYS A 32 1.78 -10.29 27.08
CA LYS A 32 0.39 -10.70 27.33
C LYS A 32 -0.65 -9.58 27.15
N ARG A 33 -0.28 -8.34 27.44
CA ARG A 33 -1.15 -7.15 27.26
C ARG A 33 -1.55 -6.87 25.81
N ASN A 34 -0.74 -7.35 24.85
CA ASN A 34 -0.92 -7.14 23.41
C ASN A 34 -1.50 -8.39 22.72
N ARG A 35 -1.87 -9.41 23.50
CA ARG A 35 -2.48 -10.65 23.02
C ARG A 35 -3.90 -10.76 23.53
N ALA A 36 -4.73 -11.45 22.77
CA ALA A 36 -6.06 -11.84 23.23
C ALA A 36 -6.39 -13.25 22.74
N GLY A 37 -7.14 -13.98 23.55
CA GLY A 37 -7.81 -15.19 23.08
C GLY A 37 -8.83 -14.83 22.00
N ALA A 38 -8.85 -15.60 20.93
CA ALA A 38 -9.81 -15.52 19.86
C ALA A 38 -10.39 -16.90 19.59
N LYS A 39 -11.71 -17.02 19.65
CA LYS A 39 -12.41 -18.26 19.33
C LYS A 39 -12.83 -18.23 17.86
N ILE A 40 -12.48 -19.27 17.11
CA ILE A 40 -12.96 -19.42 15.73
C ILE A 40 -14.37 -19.99 15.76
N GLU A 41 -15.34 -19.20 15.25
CA GLU A 41 -16.74 -19.63 15.18
C GLU A 41 -17.05 -20.32 13.85
N SER A 42 -16.44 -19.83 12.77
CA SER A 42 -16.61 -20.40 11.43
C SER A 42 -15.36 -20.15 10.58
N SER A 43 -15.12 -21.07 9.64
CA SER A 43 -14.09 -20.97 8.63
C SER A 43 -14.68 -21.46 7.30
N ALA A 44 -14.69 -20.59 6.29
CA ALA A 44 -15.00 -20.93 4.92
C ALA A 44 -13.77 -20.64 4.05
N SER A 45 -13.71 -21.15 2.82
CA SER A 45 -12.51 -21.06 1.98
C SER A 45 -11.96 -19.62 1.86
N GLY A 46 -10.91 -19.34 2.61
CA GLY A 46 -10.25 -18.02 2.63
C GLY A 46 -10.86 -16.95 3.53
N VAL A 47 -11.80 -17.30 4.40
CA VAL A 47 -12.39 -16.38 5.38
C VAL A 47 -12.59 -17.08 6.72
N VAL A 48 -12.28 -16.38 7.82
CA VAL A 48 -12.51 -16.85 9.18
C VAL A 48 -13.32 -15.82 9.96
N ILE A 49 -14.26 -16.30 10.77
CA ILE A 49 -14.95 -15.47 11.74
C ILE A 49 -14.39 -15.76 13.13
N VAL A 50 -13.82 -14.73 13.75
CA VAL A 50 -13.24 -14.82 15.10
C VAL A 50 -14.05 -14.01 16.10
N GLN A 51 -14.29 -14.59 17.27
CA GLN A 51 -14.83 -13.91 18.44
C GLN A 51 -13.68 -13.55 19.39
N THR A 52 -13.52 -12.27 19.74
CA THR A 52 -12.45 -11.83 20.65
C THR A 52 -12.83 -10.51 21.33
N ASP A 53 -12.28 -10.27 22.52
CA ASP A 53 -12.41 -9.00 23.24
C ASP A 53 -11.40 -7.94 22.76
N MET A 54 -10.41 -8.34 21.95
CA MET A 54 -9.50 -7.40 21.31
C MET A 54 -10.26 -6.47 20.36
N GLU A 55 -9.93 -5.18 20.42
CA GLU A 55 -10.48 -4.19 19.51
C GLU A 55 -9.67 -4.19 18.21
N LEU A 56 -10.29 -4.63 17.12
CA LEU A 56 -9.71 -4.66 15.78
C LEU A 56 -10.48 -3.71 14.84
N ASN A 57 -9.76 -3.12 13.89
CA ASN A 57 -10.35 -2.24 12.86
C ASN A 57 -10.29 -2.91 11.49
N SER A 58 -11.24 -2.60 10.61
CA SER A 58 -11.16 -3.00 9.19
C SER A 58 -9.86 -2.50 8.56
N GLY A 59 -9.18 -3.39 7.84
CA GLY A 59 -7.87 -3.17 7.23
C GLY A 59 -6.69 -3.55 8.11
N GLU A 60 -6.89 -3.82 9.41
CA GLU A 60 -5.79 -4.28 10.28
C GLU A 60 -5.37 -5.72 9.94
N LEU A 61 -4.08 -5.97 9.93
CA LEU A 61 -3.46 -7.28 9.78
C LEU A 61 -3.37 -7.97 11.14
N VAL A 62 -4.03 -9.11 11.25
CA VAL A 62 -4.02 -9.94 12.44
C VAL A 62 -2.95 -11.02 12.29
N GLY A 63 -2.21 -11.27 13.36
CA GLY A 63 -1.31 -12.42 13.50
C GLY A 63 -1.78 -13.36 14.60
N ALA A 64 -1.40 -14.63 14.51
CA ALA A 64 -1.70 -15.66 15.50
C ALA A 64 -0.45 -16.41 15.95
N PHE A 65 -0.45 -16.83 17.21
CA PHE A 65 0.55 -17.72 17.77
C PHE A 65 0.05 -19.16 17.62
N ARG A 66 0.66 -19.94 16.72
CA ARG A 66 0.28 -21.36 16.48
C ARG A 66 1.40 -22.33 16.83
N TYR A 67 2.45 -22.33 16.01
CA TYR A 67 3.55 -23.28 16.07
C TYR A 67 4.85 -22.64 16.54
N SER A 68 4.98 -21.33 16.35
CA SER A 68 6.15 -20.54 16.73
C SER A 68 5.82 -19.62 17.90
N ASN A 69 6.86 -19.14 18.57
CA ASN A 69 6.73 -18.14 19.64
C ASN A 69 6.53 -16.72 19.07
N ASP A 70 6.68 -16.55 17.76
CA ASP A 70 6.44 -15.30 17.05
C ASP A 70 5.03 -15.33 16.44
N PRO A 71 4.35 -14.19 16.30
CA PRO A 71 3.04 -14.17 15.65
C PRO A 71 3.22 -14.29 14.13
N GLU A 72 2.50 -15.23 13.52
CA GLU A 72 2.44 -15.37 12.07
C GLU A 72 1.20 -14.65 11.54
N PRO A 73 1.30 -13.86 10.46
CA PRO A 73 0.16 -13.15 9.91
C PRO A 73 -0.89 -14.18 9.46
N ILE A 74 -2.17 -13.94 9.77
CA ILE A 74 -3.28 -14.84 9.40
C ILE A 74 -4.27 -14.23 8.43
N GLY A 75 -4.37 -12.90 8.39
CA GLY A 75 -5.23 -12.22 7.44
C GLY A 75 -5.61 -10.80 7.86
N PHE A 76 -6.29 -10.11 6.96
CA PHE A 76 -6.79 -8.75 7.19
C PHE A 76 -8.21 -8.78 7.70
N VAL A 77 -8.52 -7.92 8.67
CA VAL A 77 -9.91 -7.69 9.10
C VAL A 77 -10.68 -7.02 7.97
N VAL A 78 -11.70 -7.69 7.50
CA VAL A 78 -12.63 -7.18 6.49
C VAL A 78 -13.73 -6.37 7.17
N ARG A 79 -14.33 -6.96 8.22
CA ARG A 79 -15.52 -6.41 8.87
C ARG A 79 -15.56 -6.75 10.36
N LYS A 80 -16.18 -5.85 11.13
CA LYS A 80 -16.53 -6.02 12.54
C LYS A 80 -18.05 -6.04 12.70
N PHE A 81 -18.58 -6.87 13.60
CA PHE A 81 -19.99 -6.83 14.03
C PHE A 81 -20.13 -7.31 15.47
N GLU A 82 -21.27 -7.02 16.10
CA GLU A 82 -21.55 -7.38 17.50
C GLU A 82 -22.85 -8.20 17.59
N ARG A 83 -22.84 -9.27 18.39
CA ARG A 83 -24.02 -10.12 18.61
C ARG A 83 -24.03 -10.65 20.04
N PHE A 84 -25.16 -10.47 20.75
CA PHE A 84 -25.30 -10.85 22.16
C PHE A 84 -24.19 -10.29 23.07
N GLY A 85 -23.77 -9.04 22.84
CA GLY A 85 -22.71 -8.37 23.60
C GLY A 85 -21.29 -8.89 23.34
N LYS A 86 -21.10 -9.71 22.30
CA LYS A 86 -19.81 -10.24 21.88
C LYS A 86 -19.39 -9.64 20.55
N LYS A 87 -18.11 -9.33 20.40
CA LYS A 87 -17.52 -8.79 19.17
C LYS A 87 -17.01 -9.91 18.28
N TYR A 88 -17.33 -9.80 17.00
CA TYR A 88 -16.91 -10.73 15.96
C TYR A 88 -16.22 -9.97 14.83
N TYR A 89 -15.23 -10.62 14.24
CA TYR A 89 -14.45 -10.07 13.14
C TYR A 89 -14.34 -11.08 12.01
N VAL A 90 -14.60 -10.61 10.80
CA VAL A 90 -14.38 -11.37 9.56
C VAL A 90 -12.96 -11.09 9.10
N ILE A 91 -12.13 -12.12 9.02
CA ILE A 91 -10.73 -12.05 8.59
C ILE A 91 -10.59 -12.76 7.25
N ASN A 92 -10.07 -12.06 6.24
CA ASN A 92 -9.71 -12.68 4.96
C ASN A 92 -8.37 -13.37 5.08
N THR A 93 -8.39 -14.70 4.93
CA THR A 93 -7.22 -15.58 5.07
C THR A 93 -6.72 -16.12 3.73
N LYS A 94 -7.33 -15.77 2.58
CA LYS A 94 -6.90 -16.22 1.24
C LYS A 94 -5.45 -15.89 0.94
N SER A 95 -4.95 -14.80 1.51
CA SER A 95 -3.57 -14.38 1.34
C SER A 95 -2.56 -15.24 2.11
N ILE A 96 -3.00 -16.12 3.03
CA ILE A 96 -2.12 -16.79 4.01
C ILE A 96 -2.47 -18.27 4.25
N ASP A 97 -3.19 -18.93 3.32
CA ASP A 97 -3.47 -20.38 3.32
C ASP A 97 -3.92 -20.97 4.67
N TYR A 98 -4.81 -20.28 5.38
CA TYR A 98 -5.27 -20.78 6.67
C TYR A 98 -6.27 -21.93 6.56
N THR A 99 -5.95 -23.06 7.17
CA THR A 99 -6.82 -24.23 7.36
C THR A 99 -6.99 -24.50 8.86
N GLY A 100 -8.00 -23.87 9.48
CA GLY A 100 -8.27 -24.01 10.92
C GLY A 100 -9.51 -24.83 11.23
N SER A 101 -9.42 -25.74 12.19
CA SER A 101 -10.55 -26.30 12.92
C SER A 101 -11.09 -25.31 13.97
N ARG A 102 -12.23 -25.65 14.60
CA ARG A 102 -12.90 -24.86 15.67
C ARG A 102 -12.05 -24.72 16.94
N ASP A 103 -10.95 -23.98 16.86
CA ASP A 103 -9.96 -23.82 17.93
C ASP A 103 -9.95 -22.41 18.53
N ILE A 104 -9.34 -22.30 19.71
CA ILE A 104 -9.00 -21.04 20.36
C ILE A 104 -7.56 -20.70 19.96
N LEU A 105 -7.34 -19.47 19.48
CA LEU A 105 -6.03 -18.93 19.13
C LEU A 105 -5.67 -17.78 20.05
N GLU A 106 -4.38 -17.57 20.31
CA GLU A 106 -3.91 -16.26 20.74
C GLU A 106 -3.61 -15.41 19.51
N ILE A 107 -4.19 -14.21 19.44
CA ILE A 107 -3.98 -13.27 18.33
C ILE A 107 -3.39 -11.95 18.82
N CYS A 108 -2.80 -11.20 17.89
CA CYS A 108 -2.36 -9.82 18.08
C CYS A 108 -2.40 -9.03 16.77
N LYS A 109 -2.25 -7.71 16.85
CA LYS A 109 -2.06 -6.85 15.67
C LYS A 109 -0.62 -6.95 15.20
N VAL A 110 -0.41 -7.19 13.90
CA VAL A 110 0.94 -7.37 13.32
C VAL A 110 1.23 -6.48 12.13
N ASP A 111 0.37 -5.50 11.83
CA ASP A 111 0.55 -4.54 10.71
C ASP A 111 1.95 -3.93 10.66
N PHE A 112 2.41 -3.42 11.80
CA PHE A 112 3.70 -2.73 11.89
C PHE A 112 4.86 -3.72 11.77
N LEU A 113 4.80 -4.84 12.50
CA LEU A 113 5.81 -5.89 12.45
C LEU A 113 5.98 -6.41 11.02
N TYR A 114 4.88 -6.80 10.37
CA TYR A 114 4.87 -7.29 9.01
C TYR A 114 5.42 -6.25 8.03
N SER A 115 5.06 -4.97 8.21
CA SER A 115 5.62 -3.89 7.39
C SER A 115 7.13 -3.77 7.54
N LEU A 116 7.68 -3.93 8.74
CA LEU A 116 9.13 -3.88 8.96
C LEU A 116 9.83 -5.07 8.31
N GLU A 117 9.30 -6.28 8.49
CA GLU A 117 9.83 -7.51 7.90
C GLU A 117 9.89 -7.40 6.37
N LYS A 118 8.82 -6.90 5.73
CA LYS A 118 8.79 -6.70 4.28
C LYS A 118 9.77 -5.61 3.79
N ARG A 119 10.02 -4.56 4.58
CA ARG A 119 11.06 -3.56 4.25
C ARG A 119 12.46 -4.16 4.33
N LEU A 120 12.71 -4.99 5.34
CA LEU A 120 13.99 -5.67 5.51
C LEU A 120 14.26 -6.66 4.36
N GLU A 121 13.23 -7.42 3.96
CA GLU A 121 13.27 -8.31 2.79
C GLU A 121 13.64 -7.53 1.53
N ALA A 122 12.91 -6.44 1.22
CA ALA A 122 13.19 -5.63 0.03
C ALA A 122 14.62 -5.06 0.01
N ILE A 123 15.10 -4.54 1.14
CA ILE A 123 16.49 -4.05 1.25
C ILE A 123 17.48 -5.20 1.07
N SER A 124 17.21 -6.36 1.68
CA SER A 124 18.11 -7.51 1.60
C SER A 124 18.21 -8.06 0.18
N ASP A 125 17.09 -8.09 -0.55
CA ASP A 125 17.03 -8.48 -1.95
C ASP A 125 17.80 -7.49 -2.84
N GLU A 126 17.58 -6.18 -2.67
CA GLU A 126 18.32 -5.16 -3.42
C GLU A 126 19.82 -5.14 -3.09
N MET A 127 20.20 -5.44 -1.85
CA MET A 127 21.61 -5.54 -1.45
C MET A 127 22.31 -6.77 -2.05
N GLN A 128 21.58 -7.83 -2.41
CA GLN A 128 22.13 -8.94 -3.21
C GLN A 128 22.37 -8.52 -4.67
N ASP A 129 21.53 -7.63 -5.18
CA ASP A 129 21.59 -7.07 -6.53
C ASP A 129 22.43 -5.78 -6.64
N PHE A 130 23.28 -5.46 -5.66
CA PHE A 130 24.05 -4.21 -5.57
C PHE A 130 25.03 -3.92 -6.74
N LYS A 131 25.01 -4.74 -7.80
CA LYS A 131 25.52 -4.40 -9.13
C LYS A 131 24.76 -3.25 -9.83
N VAL A 132 23.56 -2.86 -9.36
CA VAL A 132 22.70 -1.88 -10.06
C VAL A 132 23.17 -0.42 -9.88
N ILE A 133 23.86 -0.07 -8.79
CA ILE A 133 24.09 1.35 -8.45
C ILE A 133 25.41 1.91 -8.99
N GLU A 134 26.30 1.06 -9.52
CA GLU A 134 27.56 1.54 -10.12
C GLU A 134 27.40 2.21 -11.49
N GLY A 135 26.19 2.21 -12.07
CA GLY A 135 25.93 2.67 -13.45
C GLY A 135 25.06 3.91 -13.61
N PHE A 136 24.78 4.69 -12.56
CA PHE A 136 23.98 5.91 -12.74
C PHE A 136 24.76 6.97 -13.52
N GLU A 137 24.43 7.11 -14.79
CA GLU A 137 24.86 8.23 -15.63
C GLU A 137 23.79 9.34 -15.54
N ILE A 138 24.22 10.56 -15.21
CA ILE A 138 23.31 11.72 -15.21
C ILE A 138 23.25 12.24 -16.65
N ILE A 139 22.16 11.95 -17.33
CA ILE A 139 21.89 12.44 -18.69
C ILE A 139 20.97 13.66 -18.58
N ASP A 140 21.35 14.79 -19.19
CA ASP A 140 20.47 15.96 -19.26
C ASP A 140 19.27 15.63 -20.16
N SER A 141 18.06 15.75 -19.60
CA SER A 141 16.77 15.55 -20.30
C SER A 141 16.65 16.29 -21.63
N ARG A 142 17.39 17.38 -21.84
CA ARG A 142 17.45 18.11 -23.12
C ARG A 142 17.97 17.27 -24.29
N SER A 143 18.62 16.14 -24.01
CA SER A 143 19.12 15.20 -25.01
C SER A 143 18.03 14.30 -25.61
N PHE A 144 16.85 14.22 -24.97
CA PHE A 144 15.73 13.34 -25.36
C PHE A 144 14.65 14.05 -26.21
N VAL A 145 14.88 15.31 -26.62
CA VAL A 145 13.85 16.16 -27.25
C VAL A 145 13.71 15.92 -28.76
N GLU A 146 14.64 15.21 -29.40
CA GLU A 146 14.52 14.84 -30.82
C GLU A 146 13.70 13.54 -30.99
N GLY A 147 12.37 13.67 -31.13
CA GLY A 147 11.54 12.55 -31.62
C GLY A 147 10.09 12.47 -31.14
N VAL A 148 9.66 13.29 -30.17
CA VAL A 148 8.33 13.16 -29.55
C VAL A 148 7.25 13.85 -30.40
N SER A 149 6.84 13.22 -31.51
CA SER A 149 5.67 13.69 -32.28
C SER A 149 4.43 12.80 -32.13
N GLU A 150 4.51 11.67 -31.41
CA GLU A 150 3.48 10.63 -31.51
C GLU A 150 2.55 10.49 -30.30
N TYR A 151 2.90 11.02 -29.13
CA TYR A 151 1.95 11.07 -28.00
C TYR A 151 1.09 12.31 -28.13
N LYS A 152 -0.10 12.18 -28.73
CA LYS A 152 -1.20 13.14 -28.52
C LYS A 152 -1.64 13.07 -27.06
N LEU A 153 -0.87 13.70 -26.17
CA LEU A 153 -1.18 13.85 -24.77
C LEU A 153 -2.36 14.81 -24.65
N GLU A 154 -3.57 14.26 -24.50
CA GLU A 154 -4.73 15.05 -24.07
C GLU A 154 -4.54 15.47 -22.61
N ASN A 155 -3.77 16.53 -22.41
CA ASN A 155 -3.58 17.16 -21.12
C ASN A 155 -4.91 17.78 -20.68
N LYS A 156 -5.41 17.37 -19.51
CA LYS A 156 -6.60 17.97 -18.87
C LYS A 156 -6.21 19.17 -18.01
N LEU A 157 -4.97 19.22 -17.55
CA LEU A 157 -4.43 20.35 -16.79
C LEU A 157 -3.57 21.28 -17.65
N PRO A 158 -3.59 22.59 -17.37
CA PRO A 158 -2.69 23.54 -18.03
C PRO A 158 -1.26 23.35 -17.51
N LEU A 159 -0.47 22.53 -18.20
CA LEU A 159 0.95 22.34 -17.91
C LEU A 159 1.79 23.41 -18.62
N ASP A 160 2.79 23.95 -17.92
CA ASP A 160 3.82 24.80 -18.52
C ASP A 160 4.80 23.99 -19.40
N GLU A 161 5.70 24.66 -20.11
CA GLU A 161 6.64 24.00 -21.03
C GLU A 161 7.60 23.03 -20.31
N PHE A 162 8.04 23.36 -19.09
CA PHE A 162 8.95 22.53 -18.32
C PHE A 162 8.25 21.29 -17.76
N GLN A 163 7.00 21.43 -17.33
CA GLN A 163 6.15 20.33 -16.89
C GLN A 163 5.81 19.40 -18.05
N LYS A 164 5.54 19.93 -19.25
CA LYS A 164 5.34 19.12 -20.47
C LYS A 164 6.59 18.35 -20.84
N MET A 165 7.75 19.01 -20.86
CA MET A 165 9.03 18.36 -21.15
C MET A 165 9.34 17.24 -20.14
N ALA A 166 9.11 17.48 -18.85
CA ALA A 166 9.26 16.46 -17.81
C ALA A 166 8.28 15.29 -18.00
N LEU A 167 7.05 15.59 -18.42
CA LEU A 167 6.01 14.59 -18.67
C LEU A 167 6.40 13.72 -19.87
N GLU A 168 6.79 14.31 -20.99
CA GLU A 168 7.28 13.63 -22.19
C GLU A 168 8.51 12.77 -21.89
N SER A 169 9.47 13.30 -21.13
CA SER A 169 10.66 12.56 -20.69
C SER A 169 10.27 11.34 -19.86
N SER A 170 9.24 11.44 -19.01
CA SER A 170 8.80 10.32 -18.17
C SER A 170 8.23 9.13 -18.98
N PHE A 171 7.69 9.38 -20.18
CA PHE A 171 7.17 8.32 -21.05
C PHE A 171 8.27 7.53 -21.76
N GLN A 172 9.43 8.16 -21.95
CA GLN A 172 10.58 7.60 -22.67
C GLN A 172 11.48 6.74 -21.78
N LEU A 173 11.31 6.79 -20.45
CA LEU A 173 12.12 6.00 -19.53
C LEU A 173 12.05 4.50 -19.85
N GLU A 174 13.22 3.91 -20.07
CA GLU A 174 13.43 2.48 -20.18
C GLU A 174 13.63 1.82 -18.80
N ARG A 175 13.71 0.49 -18.79
CA ARG A 175 13.87 -0.27 -17.55
C ARG A 175 15.23 0.05 -16.92
N GLY A 176 15.21 0.57 -15.69
CA GLY A 176 16.41 0.91 -14.93
C GLY A 176 16.80 2.39 -15.02
N GLU A 177 16.08 3.18 -15.82
CA GLU A 177 16.31 4.63 -15.91
C GLU A 177 15.52 5.40 -14.85
N MET A 178 16.03 6.58 -14.47
CA MET A 178 15.42 7.47 -13.50
C MET A 178 15.40 8.90 -14.03
N LEU A 179 14.23 9.56 -13.93
CA LEU A 179 14.08 10.99 -14.20
C LEU A 179 13.98 11.77 -12.90
N LEU A 180 14.88 12.73 -12.70
CA LEU A 180 14.79 13.69 -11.61
C LEU A 180 14.09 14.98 -12.07
N VAL A 181 12.90 15.23 -11.57
CA VAL A 181 12.14 16.46 -11.83
C VAL A 181 12.25 17.41 -10.65
N VAL A 182 12.82 18.60 -10.87
CA VAL A 182 13.01 19.61 -9.82
C VAL A 182 12.00 20.74 -10.00
N GLY A 183 11.11 20.92 -9.03
CA GLY A 183 10.13 22.01 -9.01
C GLY A 183 10.29 22.91 -7.78
N PRO A 184 10.63 24.20 -7.91
CA PRO A 184 10.59 25.16 -6.81
C PRO A 184 9.22 25.24 -6.10
N PRO A 185 9.12 25.85 -4.90
CA PRO A 185 7.83 26.09 -4.25
C PRO A 185 6.85 26.82 -5.19
N GLY A 186 5.60 26.38 -5.25
CA GLY A 186 4.56 27.01 -6.07
C GLY A 186 4.51 26.58 -7.55
N THR A 187 5.48 25.82 -8.08
CA THR A 187 5.53 25.44 -9.51
C THR A 187 4.62 24.28 -9.91
N GLY A 188 3.53 24.05 -9.18
CA GLY A 188 2.54 23.03 -9.54
C GLY A 188 3.04 21.58 -9.49
N LYS A 189 4.02 21.22 -8.64
CA LYS A 189 4.52 19.83 -8.50
C LYS A 189 3.40 18.78 -8.38
N THR A 190 2.39 19.06 -7.53
CA THR A 190 1.23 18.17 -7.37
C THR A 190 0.41 18.08 -8.65
N GLN A 191 0.29 19.18 -9.40
CA GLN A 191 -0.40 19.20 -10.69
C GLN A 191 0.31 18.31 -11.71
N PHE A 192 1.64 18.45 -11.82
CA PHE A 192 2.46 17.60 -12.66
C PHE A 192 2.32 16.11 -12.29
N ILE A 193 2.49 15.74 -11.00
CA ILE A 193 2.39 14.35 -10.56
C ILE A 193 0.99 13.78 -10.81
N THR A 194 -0.05 14.58 -10.62
CA THR A 194 -1.43 14.15 -10.88
C THR A 194 -1.63 13.85 -12.36
N GLU A 195 -1.19 14.76 -13.24
CA GLU A 195 -1.36 14.58 -14.69
C GLU A 195 -0.52 13.42 -15.23
N ALA A 196 0.73 13.31 -14.79
CA ALA A 196 1.59 12.18 -15.12
C ALA A 196 0.99 10.85 -14.64
N GLY A 197 0.53 10.78 -13.40
CA GLY A 197 -0.13 9.60 -12.84
C GLY A 197 -1.42 9.22 -13.58
N ARG A 198 -2.25 10.21 -13.94
CA ARG A 198 -3.49 10.01 -14.70
C ARG A 198 -3.21 9.39 -16.06
N ILE A 199 -2.24 9.93 -16.81
CA ILE A 199 -1.95 9.48 -18.18
C ILE A 199 -1.19 8.16 -18.18
N LEU A 200 -0.15 8.02 -17.36
CA LEU A 200 0.62 6.77 -17.26
C LEU A 200 -0.26 5.63 -16.74
N GLY A 201 -1.14 5.89 -15.77
CA GLY A 201 -2.02 4.89 -15.17
C GLY A 201 -3.01 4.25 -16.15
N LYS A 202 -3.29 4.88 -17.29
CA LYS A 202 -4.14 4.31 -18.35
C LYS A 202 -3.46 3.23 -19.17
N THR A 203 -2.13 3.26 -19.25
CA THR A 203 -1.34 2.41 -20.15
C THR A 203 -0.35 1.52 -19.41
N ARG A 204 0.00 1.87 -18.17
CA ARG A 204 0.99 1.20 -17.34
C ARG A 204 0.51 1.13 -15.89
N LYS A 205 0.97 0.12 -15.15
CA LYS A 205 0.79 0.07 -13.70
C LYS A 205 1.71 1.11 -13.07
N THR A 206 1.14 2.22 -12.61
CA THR A 206 1.89 3.34 -12.03
C THR A 206 1.70 3.40 -10.52
N LEU A 207 2.82 3.34 -9.78
CA LEU A 207 2.83 3.49 -8.33
C LEU A 207 3.20 4.92 -7.96
N VAL A 208 2.28 5.63 -7.30
CA VAL A 208 2.52 6.98 -6.77
C VAL A 208 2.74 6.89 -5.26
N VAL A 209 3.90 7.35 -4.79
CA VAL A 209 4.31 7.29 -3.38
C VAL A 209 4.74 8.66 -2.85
N SER A 210 4.56 8.89 -1.56
CA SER A 210 5.08 10.06 -0.85
C SER A 210 5.37 9.72 0.61
N GLN A 211 6.17 10.56 1.28
CA GLN A 211 6.46 10.41 2.71
C GLN A 211 5.25 10.69 3.60
N ILE A 212 4.30 11.52 3.15
CA ILE A 212 3.12 11.92 3.92
C ILE A 212 1.84 11.52 3.17
N HIS A 213 0.84 11.03 3.92
CA HIS A 213 -0.45 10.61 3.35
C HIS A 213 -1.14 11.74 2.56
N GLN A 214 -1.10 12.96 3.09
CA GLN A 214 -1.73 14.13 2.47
C GLN A 214 -1.23 14.40 1.03
N ALA A 215 0.05 14.16 0.74
CA ALA A 215 0.59 14.41 -0.59
C ALA A 215 0.04 13.42 -1.64
N VAL A 216 -0.19 12.17 -1.24
CA VAL A 216 -0.85 11.17 -2.09
C VAL A 216 -2.35 11.48 -2.19
N ASP A 217 -3.00 11.81 -1.08
CA ASP A 217 -4.42 12.15 -1.06
C ASP A 217 -4.73 13.35 -1.98
N ASN A 218 -3.89 14.39 -1.99
CA ASN A 218 -4.01 15.53 -2.90
C ASN A 218 -4.03 15.12 -4.39
N VAL A 219 -3.34 14.03 -4.75
CA VAL A 219 -3.36 13.49 -6.12
C VAL A 219 -4.71 12.84 -6.41
N PHE A 220 -5.20 11.98 -5.50
CA PHE A 220 -6.50 11.32 -5.65
C PHE A 220 -7.68 12.29 -5.62
N GLU A 221 -7.61 13.34 -4.81
CA GLU A 221 -8.60 14.42 -4.80
C GLU A 221 -8.69 15.11 -6.16
N ARG A 222 -7.55 15.43 -6.78
CA ARG A 222 -7.55 15.99 -8.13
C ARG A 222 -8.00 14.99 -9.19
N LEU A 223 -7.74 13.70 -9.00
CA LEU A 223 -8.31 12.67 -9.88
C LEU A 223 -9.84 12.67 -9.78
N ALA A 224 -10.40 12.81 -8.58
CA ALA A 224 -11.84 12.96 -8.40
C ALA A 224 -12.42 14.17 -9.15
N ASP A 225 -11.72 15.31 -9.09
CA ASP A 225 -12.12 16.53 -9.80
C ASP A 225 -12.17 16.33 -11.33
N PHE A 226 -11.35 15.44 -11.89
CA PHE A 226 -11.43 15.12 -13.33
C PHE A 226 -12.69 14.34 -13.69
N GLU A 227 -13.16 13.43 -12.83
CA GLU A 227 -14.38 12.68 -13.08
C GLU A 227 -15.58 13.62 -13.20
N GLU A 228 -15.68 14.59 -12.29
CA GLU A 228 -16.76 15.56 -12.27
C GLU A 228 -16.62 16.62 -13.37
N GLY A 229 -15.42 17.20 -13.54
CA GLY A 229 -15.18 18.33 -14.42
C GLY A 229 -15.02 17.97 -15.91
N TYR A 230 -14.57 16.76 -16.22
CA TYR A 230 -14.26 16.33 -17.60
C TYR A 230 -15.03 15.07 -18.04
N ASN A 231 -15.97 14.59 -17.21
CA ASN A 231 -16.79 13.40 -17.49
C ASN A 231 -15.93 12.17 -17.84
N GLU A 232 -14.81 12.01 -17.12
CA GLU A 232 -13.84 10.94 -17.31
C GLU A 232 -14.00 9.91 -16.19
N ASN A 233 -14.31 8.65 -16.49
CA ASN A 233 -14.38 7.61 -15.47
C ASN A 233 -12.97 7.12 -15.08
N ILE A 234 -12.59 7.21 -13.80
CA ILE A 234 -11.29 6.79 -13.27
C ILE A 234 -11.49 5.57 -12.35
N ASP A 235 -11.80 4.43 -12.98
CA ASP A 235 -11.96 3.13 -12.31
C ASP A 235 -10.62 2.38 -12.10
N TYR A 236 -9.56 2.82 -12.76
CA TYR A 236 -8.25 2.18 -12.75
C TYR A 236 -7.34 2.64 -11.58
N ALA A 237 -7.70 3.69 -10.85
CA ALA A 237 -6.91 4.21 -9.74
C ALA A 237 -7.30 3.55 -8.40
N ILE A 238 -6.31 3.19 -7.58
CA ILE A 238 -6.52 2.58 -6.25
C ILE A 238 -5.63 3.28 -5.20
N ARG A 239 -6.25 3.79 -4.13
CA ARG A 239 -5.56 4.40 -2.98
C ARG A 239 -5.30 3.35 -1.90
N VAL A 240 -4.06 2.87 -1.83
CA VAL A 240 -3.63 1.87 -0.83
C VAL A 240 -3.20 2.54 0.48
N GLY A 241 -3.91 2.26 1.57
CA GLY A 241 -3.53 2.70 2.92
C GLY A 241 -4.71 2.63 3.87
N HIS A 242 -4.44 2.53 5.17
CA HIS A 242 -5.47 2.36 6.19
C HIS A 242 -6.56 3.45 6.08
N ILE A 243 -7.83 3.04 5.97
CA ILE A 243 -8.97 3.94 5.64
C ILE A 243 -9.12 5.12 6.60
N SER A 244 -8.67 4.99 7.86
CA SER A 244 -8.67 6.08 8.84
C SER A 244 -7.67 7.20 8.54
N LYS A 245 -6.66 6.94 7.70
CA LYS A 245 -5.60 7.87 7.30
C LYS A 245 -5.78 8.41 5.89
N VAL A 246 -6.84 8.00 5.19
CA VAL A 246 -7.17 8.46 3.84
C VAL A 246 -8.21 9.58 3.93
N SER A 247 -7.98 10.68 3.23
CA SER A 247 -8.91 11.80 3.17
C SER A 247 -10.29 11.37 2.65
N LYS A 248 -11.35 12.04 3.09
CA LYS A 248 -12.75 11.69 2.75
C LYS A 248 -12.98 11.58 1.24
N HIS A 249 -12.41 12.49 0.46
CA HIS A 249 -12.54 12.52 -1.00
C HIS A 249 -11.72 11.40 -1.68
N ALA A 250 -10.56 11.04 -1.12
CA ALA A 250 -9.73 9.95 -1.63
C ALA A 250 -10.28 8.55 -1.27
N LYS A 251 -11.18 8.44 -0.28
CA LYS A 251 -11.76 7.15 0.15
C LYS A 251 -12.45 6.39 -0.97
N LYS A 252 -13.08 7.06 -1.94
CA LYS A 252 -13.75 6.39 -3.07
C LYS A 252 -12.80 5.52 -3.90
N PHE A 253 -11.49 5.83 -3.87
CA PHE A 253 -10.46 5.05 -4.54
C PHE A 253 -9.87 3.95 -3.67
N SER A 254 -10.27 3.83 -2.41
CA SER A 254 -9.75 2.79 -1.51
C SER A 254 -10.37 1.43 -1.84
N PRO A 255 -9.62 0.31 -1.67
CA PRO A 255 -10.17 -1.02 -1.84
C PRO A 255 -11.40 -1.28 -0.95
N GLU A 256 -11.37 -0.76 0.29
CA GLU A 256 -12.48 -0.89 1.24
C GLU A 256 -13.75 -0.26 0.70
N ASN A 257 -13.68 0.98 0.19
CA ASN A 257 -14.87 1.65 -0.34
C ASN A 257 -15.34 1.05 -1.67
N ARG A 258 -14.43 0.50 -2.48
CA ARG A 258 -14.77 -0.13 -3.75
C ARG A 258 -15.41 -1.52 -3.60
N HIS A 259 -15.13 -2.23 -2.49
CA HIS A 259 -15.53 -3.63 -2.33
C HIS A 259 -16.35 -3.94 -1.07
N LEU A 260 -16.47 -3.02 -0.11
CA LEU A 260 -17.24 -3.24 1.12
C LEU A 260 -18.58 -2.50 1.14
N ASP A 261 -18.77 -1.43 0.35
CA ASP A 261 -20.05 -0.69 0.30
C ASP A 261 -21.19 -1.52 -0.33
N ASP A 262 -20.87 -2.55 -1.14
CA ASP A 262 -21.85 -3.48 -1.74
C ASP A 262 -22.24 -4.66 -0.82
N ILE A 263 -21.62 -4.79 0.35
CA ILE A 263 -21.94 -5.85 1.31
C ILE A 263 -23.00 -5.31 2.27
N SER A 264 -24.27 -5.60 1.95
CA SER A 264 -25.43 -5.28 2.81
C SER A 264 -25.12 -5.50 4.30
N GLU A 265 -25.43 -4.48 5.11
CA GLU A 265 -25.30 -4.56 6.56
C GLU A 265 -26.09 -5.76 7.14
N ASP A 266 -27.12 -6.22 6.43
CA ASP A 266 -28.09 -7.24 6.82
C ASP A 266 -27.77 -8.67 6.34
N LEU A 267 -26.58 -8.95 5.81
CA LEU A 267 -26.23 -10.32 5.41
C LEU A 267 -26.27 -11.26 6.63
N PRO A 268 -27.21 -12.23 6.68
CA PRO A 268 -27.31 -13.13 7.80
C PRO A 268 -26.08 -14.02 7.87
N PHE A 269 -25.63 -14.30 9.10
CA PHE A 269 -24.52 -15.21 9.41
C PHE A 269 -24.61 -16.56 8.65
N ASP A 270 -25.83 -17.05 8.43
CA ASP A 270 -26.10 -18.32 7.75
C ASP A 270 -25.78 -18.28 6.25
N GLY A 271 -25.73 -17.09 5.62
CA GLY A 271 -25.40 -16.93 4.19
C GLY A 271 -23.89 -16.93 3.88
N MET A 272 -23.02 -16.82 4.90
CA MET A 272 -21.56 -16.83 4.74
C MET A 272 -20.93 -18.21 4.95
N ILE A 273 -21.68 -19.19 5.44
CA ILE A 273 -21.18 -20.54 5.76
C ILE A 273 -21.35 -21.52 4.58
N ASP A 274 -22.26 -21.23 3.64
CA ASP A 274 -22.66 -22.14 2.55
C ASP A 274 -22.30 -21.66 1.12
N ARG A 275 -21.22 -20.90 0.92
CA ARG A 275 -20.67 -20.62 -0.42
C ARG A 275 -19.17 -20.80 -0.51
#